data_AF-A0A0J1CWE5-F1
#
_entry.id   AF-A0A0J1CWE5-F1
#
_cell.length_a   1.000
_cell.length_b   1.000
_cell.length_c   1.000
_cell.angle_alpha   90.00
_cell.angle_beta   90.00
_cell.angle_gamma   90.00
#
_symmetry.space_group_name_H-M   'P 1'
#
loop_
_entity.id
_entity.type
_entity.pdbx_description
1 polymer ?
#
loop_
_entity_poly.entity_id
_entity_poly.type
_entity_poly.pdbx_seq_one_letter_code
_entity_poly.pdbx_strand_id
1 'polypeptide(L)'
;MDTGTYVISGSLPVNDDLETEQLERVRRHLNGFAGVYLAHDQIAHTVSLHVSGTMLRDDARLIERRIEKFAEENSTAGTILLSEWNGLTTWLVVGMNWHVQCLIKLGAVQEQFARLVERDFDFLVRLEPPNGSAVSQSQPLMCVSVAT
;
A
#
# COMPACT_ATOMS: atom_id res chain seq x y z
N MET A 1 -7.88 16.82 20.55
CA MET A 1 -7.44 15.81 19.57
C MET A 1 -8.04 14.51 20.02
N ASP A 2 -8.76 13.83 19.14
CA ASP A 2 -9.50 12.61 19.50
C ASP A 2 -8.57 11.41 19.43
N THR A 3 -8.59 10.61 20.50
CA THR A 3 -7.92 9.32 20.56
C THR A 3 -8.73 8.29 19.79
N GLY A 4 -8.05 7.31 19.21
CA GLY A 4 -8.68 6.24 18.45
C GLY A 4 -8.02 4.90 18.72
N THR A 5 -8.75 3.81 18.43
CA THR A 5 -8.19 2.47 18.42
C THR A 5 -7.41 2.29 17.12
N TYR A 6 -6.13 2.00 17.25
CA TYR A 6 -5.22 1.79 16.15
C TYR A 6 -4.68 0.35 16.18
N VAL A 7 -4.60 -0.27 15.01
CA VAL A 7 -3.97 -1.57 14.81
C VAL A 7 -3.17 -1.54 13.51
N ILE A 8 -1.92 -2.02 13.53
CA ILE A 8 -1.17 -2.35 12.33
C ILE A 8 -0.65 -3.78 12.41
N SER A 9 -0.81 -4.54 11.34
CA SER A 9 -0.41 -5.94 11.30
C SER A 9 0.08 -6.40 9.93
N GLY A 10 0.93 -7.42 9.93
CA GLY A 10 1.45 -8.06 8.73
C GLY A 10 2.78 -8.75 8.96
N SER A 11 3.47 -9.06 7.87
CA SER A 11 4.76 -9.73 7.88
C SER A 11 5.71 -9.06 6.91
N LEU A 12 6.92 -8.72 7.37
CA LEU A 12 7.96 -8.10 6.57
C LEU A 12 9.00 -9.15 6.16
N PRO A 13 9.34 -9.30 4.87
CA PRO A 13 10.49 -10.10 4.46
C PRO A 13 11.77 -9.37 4.84
N VAL A 14 12.66 -10.02 5.58
CA VAL A 14 13.87 -9.40 6.15
C VAL A 14 15.14 -10.08 5.66
N ASN A 15 16.28 -9.41 5.82
CA ASN A 15 17.59 -10.00 5.53
C ASN A 15 17.95 -11.10 6.55
N ASP A 16 18.75 -12.06 6.11
CA ASP A 16 19.21 -13.19 6.93
C ASP A 16 20.10 -12.77 8.10
N ASP A 17 20.76 -11.61 7.98
CA ASP A 17 21.63 -11.02 8.97
C ASP A 17 20.91 -10.10 9.96
N LEU A 18 19.56 -10.07 9.95
CA LEU A 18 18.79 -9.27 10.89
C LEU A 18 19.14 -9.66 12.33
N GLU A 19 19.74 -8.71 13.05
CA GLU A 19 20.13 -8.89 14.44
C GLU A 19 18.93 -8.76 15.37
N THR A 20 18.88 -9.60 16.40
CA THR A 20 17.80 -9.53 17.42
C THR A 20 17.78 -8.17 18.13
N GLU A 21 18.93 -7.50 18.25
CA GLU A 21 19.03 -6.17 18.85
C GLU A 21 18.29 -5.09 18.05
N GLN A 22 18.29 -5.19 16.72
CA GLN A 22 17.56 -4.26 15.84
C GLN A 22 16.05 -4.39 16.08
N LEU A 23 15.54 -5.63 16.18
CA LEU A 23 14.14 -5.90 16.46
C LEU A 23 13.75 -5.43 17.87
N GLU A 24 14.58 -5.71 18.87
CA GLU A 24 14.33 -5.29 20.26
C GLU A 24 14.39 -3.77 20.43
N ARG A 25 15.19 -3.07 19.63
CA ARG A 25 15.21 -1.60 19.61
C ARG A 25 13.88 -1.02 19.09
N VAL A 26 13.28 -1.65 18.07
CA VAL A 26 11.95 -1.25 17.59
C VAL A 26 10.91 -1.55 18.65
N ARG A 27 10.93 -2.76 19.22
CA ARG A 27 10.00 -3.18 20.29
C ARG A 27 9.99 -2.23 21.47
N ARG A 28 11.18 -1.89 22.01
CA ARG A 28 11.32 -0.96 23.15
C ARG A 28 10.78 0.42 22.85
N HIS A 29 10.99 0.92 21.63
CA HIS A 29 10.49 2.24 21.24
C HIS A 29 8.96 2.24 21.15
N LEU A 30 8.38 1.21 20.53
CA LEU A 30 6.93 1.13 20.30
C LEU A 30 6.13 0.77 21.56
N ASN A 31 6.72 0.02 22.50
CA ASN A 31 6.10 -0.33 23.78
C ASN A 31 5.70 0.89 24.64
N GLY A 32 6.28 2.07 24.39
CA GLY A 32 5.87 3.30 25.06
C GLY A 32 4.51 3.84 24.59
N PHE A 33 4.01 3.37 23.45
CA PHE A 33 2.84 3.91 22.75
C PHE A 33 1.72 2.88 22.54
N ALA A 34 2.07 1.58 22.48
CA ALA A 34 1.16 0.52 22.06
C ALA A 34 1.57 -0.85 22.62
N GLY A 35 0.66 -1.81 22.57
CA GLY A 35 0.99 -3.23 22.68
C GLY A 35 1.70 -3.69 21.40
N VAL A 36 2.85 -4.35 21.55
CA VAL A 36 3.73 -4.72 20.42
C VAL A 36 4.04 -6.21 20.46
N TYR A 37 3.67 -6.88 19.38
CA TYR A 37 4.13 -8.22 19.04
C TYR A 37 5.06 -8.13 17.83
N LEU A 38 6.28 -8.64 17.99
CA LEU A 38 7.29 -8.76 16.95
C LEU A 38 7.93 -10.14 17.08
N ALA A 39 7.93 -10.92 16.01
CA ALA A 39 8.53 -12.25 15.97
C ALA A 39 9.31 -12.44 14.68
N HIS A 40 10.60 -12.75 14.80
CA HIS A 40 11.45 -13.12 13.67
C HIS A 40 11.36 -14.63 13.42
N ASP A 41 10.90 -14.99 12.24
CA ASP A 41 10.97 -16.34 11.69
C ASP A 41 12.19 -16.45 10.76
N GLN A 42 13.23 -17.12 11.25
CA GLN A 42 14.48 -17.33 10.52
C GLN A 42 14.33 -18.31 9.35
N ILE A 43 13.33 -19.20 9.38
CA ILE A 43 13.09 -20.19 8.32
C ILE A 43 12.36 -19.52 7.16
N ALA A 44 11.36 -18.68 7.48
CA ALA A 44 10.62 -17.93 6.47
C ALA A 44 11.34 -16.65 6.04
N HIS A 45 12.41 -16.24 6.72
CA HIS A 45 13.09 -14.96 6.52
C HIS A 45 12.13 -13.77 6.64
N THR A 46 11.27 -13.81 7.68
CA THR A 46 10.24 -12.78 7.90
C THR A 46 10.17 -12.31 9.34
N VAL A 47 9.75 -11.07 9.53
CA VAL A 47 9.30 -10.54 10.82
C VAL A 47 7.80 -10.35 10.79
N SER A 48 7.09 -11.14 11.59
CA SER A 48 5.67 -10.91 11.88
C SER A 48 5.52 -9.77 12.87
N LEU A 49 4.60 -8.84 12.59
CA LEU A 49 4.33 -7.70 13.46
C LEU A 49 2.83 -7.52 13.69
N HIS A 50 2.50 -7.15 14.93
CA HIS A 50 1.19 -6.66 15.30
C HIS A 50 1.37 -5.58 16.38
N VAL A 51 0.94 -4.36 16.08
CA VAL A 51 1.02 -3.22 17.01
C VAL A 51 -0.38 -2.65 17.18
N SER A 52 -0.84 -2.54 18.42
CA SER A 52 -2.22 -2.13 18.72
C SER A 52 -2.31 -1.26 19.96
N GLY A 53 -3.22 -0.29 19.97
CA GLY A 53 -3.48 0.50 21.18
C GLY A 53 -4.49 1.63 20.96
N THR A 54 -4.84 2.29 22.05
CA THR A 54 -5.64 3.54 22.02
C THR A 54 -4.68 4.71 22.09
N MET A 55 -4.61 5.51 21.03
CA MET A 55 -3.59 6.56 20.89
C MET A 55 -4.09 7.77 20.11
N LEU A 56 -3.30 8.84 20.03
CA LEU A 56 -3.57 9.96 19.14
C LEU A 56 -3.17 9.61 17.71
N ARG A 57 -3.78 10.28 16.72
CA ARG A 57 -3.45 10.03 15.31
C ARG A 57 -1.99 10.35 14.97
N ASP A 58 -1.38 11.29 15.69
CA ASP A 58 0.03 11.61 15.51
C ASP A 58 0.95 10.54 16.10
N ASP A 59 0.54 9.86 17.17
CA ASP A 59 1.27 8.70 17.71
C ASP A 59 1.19 7.52 16.72
N ALA A 60 0.02 7.27 16.13
CA ALA A 60 -0.11 6.24 15.08
C ALA A 60 0.82 6.53 13.89
N ARG A 61 0.90 7.78 13.43
CA ARG A 61 1.86 8.19 12.38
C ARG A 61 3.32 8.01 12.80
N LEU A 62 3.64 8.21 14.08
CA LEU A 62 4.98 7.95 14.59
C LEU A 62 5.32 6.46 14.53
N ILE A 63 4.37 5.59 14.87
CA ILE A 63 4.50 4.14 14.74
C ILE A 63 4.75 3.76 13.27
N GLU A 64 3.92 4.26 12.34
CA GLU A 64 4.06 3.99 10.90
C GLU A 64 5.45 4.39 10.38
N ARG A 65 5.92 5.61 10.68
CA ARG A 65 7.27 6.06 10.29
C ARG A 65 8.38 5.20 10.87
N ARG A 66 8.19 4.69 12.09
CA ARG A 66 9.20 3.83 12.73
C ARG A 66 9.28 2.47 12.05
N ILE A 67 8.13 1.91 11.70
CA ILE A 67 8.03 0.66 10.93
C ILE A 67 8.60 0.86 9.52
N GLU A 68 8.26 1.96 8.85
CA GLU A 68 8.79 2.32 7.53
C GLU A 68 10.32 2.37 7.54
N LYS A 69 10.91 3.09 8.51
CA LYS A 69 12.37 3.15 8.67
C LYS A 69 13.00 1.79 8.94
N PHE A 70 12.39 0.99 9.82
CA PHE A 70 12.88 -0.37 10.07
C PHE A 70 12.84 -1.23 8.81
N ALA A 71 11.74 -1.14 8.05
CA ALA A 71 11.56 -1.90 6.83
C ALA A 71 12.53 -1.46 5.73
N GLU A 72 12.80 -0.16 5.57
CA GLU A 72 13.77 0.36 4.62
C GLU A 72 15.19 -0.16 4.89
N GLU A 73 15.57 -0.25 6.17
CA GLU A 73 16.90 -0.69 6.60
C GLU A 73 17.10 -2.21 6.51
N ASN A 74 16.05 -3.01 6.71
CA ASN A 74 16.20 -4.45 6.96
C ASN A 74 15.40 -5.36 6.01
N SER A 75 14.53 -4.82 5.15
CA SER A 75 13.69 -5.66 4.29
C SER A 75 14.38 -6.06 3.00
N THR A 76 14.16 -7.30 2.57
CA THR A 76 14.59 -7.83 1.26
C THR A 76 13.59 -7.51 0.14
N ALA A 77 12.36 -7.12 0.49
CA ALA A 77 11.36 -6.71 -0.48
C ALA A 77 10.39 -5.64 0.05
N GLY A 78 9.49 -5.15 -0.82
CA GLY A 78 8.36 -4.31 -0.43
C GLY A 78 7.22 -5.16 0.12
N THR A 79 6.45 -4.62 1.04
CA THR A 79 5.32 -5.28 1.69
C THR A 79 4.19 -4.31 1.95
N ILE A 80 2.97 -4.86 1.97
CA ILE A 80 1.75 -4.15 2.33
C ILE A 80 1.34 -4.62 3.73
N LEU A 81 1.27 -3.70 4.67
CA LEU A 81 0.75 -3.92 6.01
C LEU A 81 -0.69 -3.41 6.11
N LEU A 82 -1.51 -4.13 6.88
CA LEU A 82 -2.87 -3.73 7.19
C LEU A 82 -2.84 -2.71 8.34
N SER A 83 -3.34 -1.49 8.10
CA SER A 83 -3.42 -0.41 9.10
C SER A 83 -4.87 -0.01 9.32
N GLU A 84 -5.35 -0.05 10.56
CA GLU A 84 -6.73 0.22 10.93
C GLU A 84 -6.81 1.33 11.97
N TRP A 85 -7.70 2.30 11.74
CA TRP A 85 -7.98 3.39 12.67
C TRP A 85 -9.49 3.53 12.90
N ASN A 86 -9.95 3.29 14.14
CA ASN A 86 -11.37 3.30 14.49
C ASN A 86 -12.24 2.44 13.55
N GLY A 87 -11.73 1.28 13.14
CA GLY A 87 -12.41 0.37 12.21
C GLY A 87 -12.33 0.79 10.74
N LEU A 88 -11.66 1.89 10.41
CA LEU A 88 -11.35 2.27 9.03
C LEU A 88 -10.03 1.64 8.61
N THR A 89 -10.11 0.71 7.66
CA THR A 89 -8.97 -0.01 7.11
C THR A 89 -8.26 0.79 6.02
N THR A 90 -6.94 0.79 6.08
CA THR A 90 -6.02 1.35 5.09
C THR A 90 -4.80 0.43 4.94
N TRP A 91 -3.94 0.75 3.97
CA TRP A 91 -2.74 -0.02 3.67
C TRP A 91 -1.50 0.84 3.87
N LEU A 92 -0.51 0.31 4.59
CA LEU A 92 0.81 0.92 4.71
C LEU A 92 1.82 0.11 3.87
N VAL A 93 2.40 0.74 2.85
CA VAL A 93 3.38 0.11 1.98
C VAL A 93 4.78 0.48 2.46
N VAL A 94 5.60 -0.53 2.79
CA VAL A 94 6.94 -0.34 3.38
C VAL A 94 7.95 -1.33 2.79
N GLY A 95 9.24 -1.14 3.10
CA GLY A 95 10.33 -2.01 2.66
C GLY A 95 11.25 -1.31 1.68
N MET A 96 11.83 -2.07 0.74
CA MET A 96 12.75 -1.50 -0.26
C MET A 96 12.06 -0.42 -1.10
N ASN A 97 12.67 0.77 -1.16
CA ASN A 97 12.09 1.95 -1.83
C ASN A 97 11.60 1.64 -3.25
N TRP A 98 12.42 0.97 -4.08
CA TRP A 98 12.01 0.61 -5.45
C TRP A 98 10.76 -0.29 -5.47
N HIS A 99 10.66 -1.27 -4.58
CA HIS A 99 9.49 -2.15 -4.50
C HIS A 99 8.25 -1.41 -3.97
N VAL A 100 8.42 -0.52 -2.99
CA VAL A 100 7.35 0.36 -2.50
C VAL A 100 6.80 1.21 -3.65
N GLN A 101 7.67 1.82 -4.46
CA GLN A 101 7.25 2.58 -5.64
C GLN A 101 6.49 1.72 -6.66
N CYS A 102 6.93 0.48 -6.89
CA CYS A 102 6.22 -0.46 -7.76
C CYS A 102 4.82 -0.79 -7.22
N LEU A 103 4.69 -1.07 -5.93
CA LEU A 103 3.42 -1.39 -5.28
C LEU A 103 2.45 -0.19 -5.32
N ILE A 104 2.93 1.03 -5.08
CA ILE A 104 2.13 2.26 -5.18
C ILE A 104 1.63 2.45 -6.62
N LYS A 105 2.51 2.28 -7.63
CA LYS A 105 2.12 2.38 -9.04
C LYS A 105 1.10 1.30 -9.43
N LEU A 106 1.27 0.08 -8.94
CA LEU A 106 0.34 -1.01 -9.19
C LEU A 106 -1.05 -0.68 -8.62
N GLY A 107 -1.12 -0.17 -7.38
CA GLY A 107 -2.38 0.26 -6.79
C GLY A 107 -3.07 1.36 -7.60
N ALA A 108 -2.32 2.35 -8.08
CA ALA A 108 -2.86 3.41 -8.94
C ALA A 108 -3.42 2.88 -10.27
N VAL A 109 -2.72 1.92 -10.90
CA VAL A 109 -3.19 1.27 -12.13
C VAL A 109 -4.44 0.43 -11.88
N GLN A 110 -4.50 -0.30 -10.76
CA GLN A 110 -5.68 -1.08 -10.38
C GLN A 110 -6.90 -0.18 -10.14
N GLU A 111 -6.74 0.97 -9.48
CA GLU A 111 -7.82 1.94 -9.29
C GLU A 111 -8.32 2.50 -10.62
N GLN A 112 -7.40 2.83 -11.54
CA GLN A 112 -7.75 3.28 -12.89
C GLN A 112 -8.52 2.19 -13.66
N PHE A 113 -8.07 0.95 -13.57
CA PHE A 113 -8.73 -0.19 -14.21
C PHE A 113 -10.12 -0.44 -13.62
N ALA A 114 -10.26 -0.42 -12.29
CA ALA A 114 -11.56 -0.57 -11.63
C ALA A 114 -12.56 0.49 -12.09
N ARG A 115 -12.13 1.75 -12.23
CA ARG A 115 -12.97 2.83 -12.79
C ARG A 115 -13.40 2.57 -14.24
N LEU A 116 -12.54 1.94 -15.05
CA LEU A 116 -12.88 1.55 -16.43
C LEU A 116 -13.87 0.38 -16.47
N VAL A 117 -13.81 -0.53 -15.50
CA VAL A 117 -14.69 -1.71 -15.43
C VAL A 117 -16.06 -1.39 -14.80
N GLU A 118 -16.13 -0.45 -13.86
CA GLU A 118 -17.38 -0.09 -13.15
C GLU A 118 -18.38 0.73 -13.98
N ARG A 119 -17.99 1.21 -15.16
CA ARG A 119 -18.88 1.96 -16.04
C ARG A 119 -18.81 1.41 -17.45
N ASP A 120 -19.95 1.44 -18.14
CA ASP A 120 -20.10 1.37 -19.59
C ASP A 120 -19.21 2.45 -20.26
N PHE A 121 -17.89 2.23 -20.25
CA PHE A 121 -16.93 3.08 -20.92
C PHE A 121 -17.01 2.73 -22.40
N ASP A 122 -17.96 3.35 -23.09
CA ASP A 122 -17.95 3.44 -24.54
C ASP A 122 -16.65 4.14 -24.95
N PHE A 123 -15.69 3.34 -25.43
CA PHE A 123 -14.52 3.89 -26.10
C PHE A 123 -15.00 4.63 -27.35
N LEU A 124 -14.98 5.96 -27.31
CA LEU A 124 -15.10 6.78 -28.51
C LEU A 124 -13.78 6.69 -29.29
N VAL A 125 -13.60 5.59 -30.03
CA VAL A 125 -12.50 5.46 -30.99
C VAL A 125 -12.82 6.33 -32.19
N ARG A 126 -12.21 7.52 -32.25
CA ARG A 126 -12.25 8.36 -33.43
C ARG A 126 -11.20 7.83 -34.42
N LEU A 127 -11.61 6.92 -35.29
CA LEU A 127 -10.82 6.50 -36.43
C LEU A 127 -10.74 7.70 -37.40
N GLU A 128 -9.66 8.47 -37.31
CA GLU A 128 -9.38 9.49 -38.33
C GLU A 128 -8.91 8.75 -39.59
N PRO A 129 -9.58 8.92 -40.75
CA PRO A 129 -9.14 8.26 -41.97
C PRO A 129 -7.76 8.79 -42.38
N PRO A 130 -6.88 7.97 -42.97
CA PRO A 130 -5.49 8.34 -43.24
C PRO A 130 -5.34 9.55 -44.19
N ASN A 131 -6.39 9.90 -44.93
CA ASN A 131 -6.45 11.03 -45.84
C ASN A 131 -7.88 11.60 -45.83
N GLY A 132 -8.12 12.70 -45.14
CA GLY A 132 -9.45 13.31 -45.12
C GLY A 132 -9.44 14.72 -44.57
N SER A 133 -9.57 15.68 -45.48
CA SER A 133 -9.72 17.11 -45.25
C SER A 133 -10.62 17.45 -44.06
N ALA A 134 -10.22 18.45 -43.28
CA ALA A 134 -11.08 19.07 -42.29
C ALA A 134 -12.45 19.46 -42.88
N VAL A 135 -13.48 19.46 -42.02
CA VAL A 135 -14.86 19.94 -42.20
C VAL A 135 -15.91 18.84 -42.45
N SER A 136 -16.50 18.32 -41.37
CA SER A 136 -17.95 18.45 -41.07
C SER A 136 -18.37 17.56 -39.89
N GLN A 137 -19.23 18.13 -39.04
CA GLN A 137 -20.04 17.54 -37.96
C GLN A 137 -19.70 16.10 -37.53
N SER A 138 -18.97 15.99 -36.41
CA SER A 138 -18.56 14.73 -35.80
C SER A 138 -19.73 14.00 -35.13
N GLN A 139 -20.33 13.06 -35.86
CA GLN A 139 -21.12 11.99 -35.26
C GLN A 139 -20.19 10.84 -34.85
N PRO A 140 -20.35 10.25 -33.64
CA PRO A 140 -19.62 9.05 -33.26
C PRO A 140 -20.09 7.88 -34.12
N LEU A 141 -19.16 7.29 -34.89
CA LEU A 141 -19.47 6.24 -35.88
C LEU A 141 -19.61 4.84 -35.27
N MET A 142 -19.13 4.60 -34.05
CA MET A 142 -19.25 3.28 -33.42
C MET A 142 -19.02 3.37 -31.91
N CYS A 143 -19.99 2.91 -31.12
CA CYS A 143 -19.76 2.50 -29.73
C CYS A 143 -19.40 1.02 -29.75
N VAL A 144 -18.25 0.65 -29.18
CA VAL A 144 -17.87 -0.75 -29.00
C VAL A 144 -17.99 -1.08 -27.53
N SER A 145 -19.04 -1.81 -27.19
CA SER A 145 -19.22 -2.42 -25.87
C SER A 145 -18.33 -3.67 -25.79
N VAL A 146 -17.46 -3.74 -24.79
CA VAL A 146 -16.74 -4.98 -24.49
C VAL A 146 -17.63 -5.80 -23.57
N ALA A 147 -18.32 -6.79 -24.14
CA ALA A 147 -19.00 -7.81 -23.34
C ALA A 147 -17.95 -8.73 -22.68
N THR A 148 -18.13 -8.99 -21.39
CA THR A 148 -17.32 -9.96 -20.63
C THR A 148 -17.83 -11.39 -20.82
#